data_AF-A0AA43DC10-F1
#
_entry.id   AF-A0AA43DC10-F1
#
_cell.length_a   1.000
_cell.length_b   1.000
_cell.length_c   1.000
_cell.angle_alpha   90.00
_cell.angle_beta   90.00
_cell.angle_gamma   90.00
#
_symmetry.space_group_name_H-M   'P 1'
#
loop_
_entity.id
_entity.type
_entity.pdbx_description
1 polymer ?
#
loop_
_entity_poly.entity_id
_entity_poly.type
_entity_poly.pdbx_seq_one_letter_code
_entity_poly.pdbx_strand_id
1 'polypeptide(L)'
;MKWYFILTAGILLNSLRTTTFACISNFAGQPDATSVLLHWTPFSGTEAFAEYRVQRNGVAAGSTIGRYGYFTDFGLNPNTAYSYLVEVLGLNGNVICQSNSIDVTTTSHSTIKTHYKVLAIVFNPNGAIPQSELDHGKTFLNYRIDFLRYASHNSVNLDIYNNDFVIIESPPPLEQNSTAVDYVLLASATYPELSNNNMIDLIERYDIDLVWVLGAPPGHDFGENKLMGNRSLGNETWISEKVKCSRSFFIHSNSPDARAFDAAAHHVEGTMTSATEASPANWPRDKEYLVYTKDRSDYSVYPEKLNLFEQFRLTDEWTGGGAYASKGNANCGSSHFLPGSIRNSAISDYTYYDIEAWQRYVDCYADDWLSYPQFSGTPRKINGYDFAAFNNYQENDSTHSFGFGTASFHQWWFNHIPNNPGVSDGKLNNWWPYVYDCNRFDGNAI
;
A
#
# COMPACT_ATOMS: atom_id res chain seq x y z
N MET A 1 -37.70 0.72 67.55
CA MET A 1 -36.58 0.33 66.67
C MET A 1 -36.53 -1.19 66.61
N LYS A 2 -36.93 -1.79 65.48
CA LYS A 2 -36.83 -3.23 65.24
C LYS A 2 -35.77 -3.44 64.17
N TRP A 3 -34.76 -4.24 64.49
CA TRP A 3 -33.73 -4.68 63.56
C TRP A 3 -34.31 -5.77 62.65
N TYR A 4 -34.21 -5.60 61.34
CA TYR A 4 -34.48 -6.66 60.37
C TYR A 4 -33.16 -7.21 59.85
N PHE A 5 -32.98 -8.53 60.03
CA PHE A 5 -31.92 -9.30 59.39
C PHE A 5 -32.16 -9.32 57.88
N ILE A 6 -31.16 -8.92 57.10
CA ILE A 6 -31.15 -9.11 55.64
C ILE A 6 -30.56 -10.49 55.38
N LEU A 7 -31.37 -11.37 54.77
CA LEU A 7 -30.93 -12.63 54.18
C LEU A 7 -30.09 -12.31 52.93
N THR A 8 -28.81 -12.63 52.96
CA THR A 8 -27.93 -12.65 51.79
C THR A 8 -28.33 -13.84 50.90
N ALA A 9 -28.93 -13.55 49.74
CA ALA A 9 -29.01 -14.51 48.65
C ALA A 9 -27.62 -14.64 48.00
N GLY A 10 -26.91 -15.71 48.33
CA GLY A 10 -25.71 -16.11 47.61
C GLY A 10 -26.08 -16.49 46.18
N ILE A 11 -25.76 -15.61 45.24
CA ILE A 11 -25.80 -15.96 43.81
C ILE A 11 -24.64 -16.93 43.57
N LEU A 12 -24.98 -18.19 43.33
CA LEU A 12 -24.11 -19.15 42.66
C LEU A 12 -23.72 -18.56 41.30
N LEU A 13 -22.50 -18.04 41.19
CA LEU A 13 -21.82 -17.86 39.92
C LEU A 13 -21.63 -19.25 39.31
N ASN A 14 -22.62 -19.69 38.52
CA ASN A 14 -22.45 -20.80 37.60
C ASN A 14 -21.26 -20.46 36.70
N SER A 15 -20.21 -21.29 36.76
CA SER A 15 -19.18 -21.28 35.73
C SER A 15 -19.87 -21.65 34.42
N LEU A 16 -20.13 -20.66 33.56
CA LEU A 16 -20.49 -20.92 32.17
C LEU A 16 -19.29 -21.64 31.55
N ARG A 17 -19.39 -22.97 31.43
CA ARG A 17 -18.60 -23.68 30.43
C ARG A 17 -19.11 -23.16 29.09
N THR A 18 -18.30 -22.33 28.43
CA THR A 18 -18.50 -21.95 27.03
C THR A 18 -18.26 -23.20 26.18
N THR A 19 -19.30 -24.02 26.01
CA THR A 19 -19.34 -24.94 24.88
C THR A 19 -19.43 -24.09 23.62
N THR A 20 -18.33 -23.94 22.89
CA THR A 20 -18.27 -23.25 21.60
C THR A 20 -19.14 -24.01 20.60
N PHE A 21 -20.28 -23.45 20.23
CA PHE A 21 -21.18 -24.02 19.23
C PHE A 21 -20.77 -23.61 17.81
N ALA A 22 -21.06 -24.44 16.82
CA ALA A 22 -20.93 -24.06 15.41
C ALA A 22 -22.09 -23.13 15.02
N CYS A 23 -21.79 -21.87 14.69
CA CYS A 23 -22.79 -20.85 14.34
C CYS A 23 -22.55 -20.19 12.97
N ILE A 24 -21.34 -20.37 12.41
CA ILE A 24 -20.96 -19.83 11.12
C ILE A 24 -21.24 -20.87 10.04
N SER A 25 -21.97 -20.46 9.00
CA SER A 25 -22.35 -21.29 7.86
C SER A 25 -21.70 -20.79 6.57
N ASN A 26 -21.72 -21.62 5.53
CA ASN A 26 -21.12 -21.34 4.22
C ASN A 26 -19.63 -20.94 4.29
N PHE A 27 -18.92 -21.47 5.28
CA PHE A 27 -17.49 -21.21 5.42
C PHE A 27 -16.72 -21.97 4.35
N ALA A 28 -16.01 -21.24 3.50
CA ALA A 28 -15.23 -21.79 2.40
C ALA A 28 -13.99 -20.93 2.12
N GLY A 29 -12.99 -21.54 1.47
CA GLY A 29 -11.77 -20.88 1.04
C GLY A 29 -11.54 -21.01 -0.45
N GLN A 30 -11.10 -19.93 -1.08
CA GLN A 30 -10.66 -19.87 -2.46
C GLN A 30 -9.13 -19.73 -2.47
N PRO A 31 -8.38 -20.80 -2.81
CA PRO A 31 -6.92 -20.76 -2.78
C PRO A 31 -6.32 -20.07 -4.00
N ASP A 32 -5.25 -19.33 -3.75
CA ASP A 32 -4.19 -18.97 -4.69
C ASP A 32 -2.88 -19.66 -4.24
N ALA A 33 -1.75 -19.39 -4.87
CA ALA A 33 -0.49 -20.02 -4.46
C ALA A 33 0.08 -19.45 -3.15
N THR A 34 -0.11 -18.15 -2.91
CA THR A 34 0.43 -17.45 -1.74
C THR A 34 -0.64 -16.80 -0.86
N SER A 35 -1.91 -17.08 -1.14
CA SER A 35 -3.02 -16.58 -0.33
C SER A 35 -4.25 -17.49 -0.38
N VAL A 36 -5.14 -17.35 0.60
CA VAL A 36 -6.47 -17.95 0.59
C VAL A 36 -7.51 -16.88 0.92
N LEU A 37 -8.45 -16.66 0.01
CA LEU A 37 -9.64 -15.84 0.28
C LEU A 37 -10.71 -16.68 0.96
N LEU A 38 -10.92 -16.43 2.25
CA LEU A 38 -11.95 -17.04 3.06
C LEU A 38 -13.23 -16.22 3.00
N HIS A 39 -14.37 -16.90 2.96
CA HIS A 39 -15.68 -16.27 3.06
C HIS A 39 -16.65 -17.13 3.86
N TRP A 40 -17.64 -16.49 4.49
CA TRP A 40 -18.71 -17.14 5.26
C TRP A 40 -19.96 -16.26 5.34
N THR A 41 -21.07 -16.84 5.78
CA THR A 41 -22.26 -16.05 6.11
C THR A 41 -22.06 -15.33 7.44
N PRO A 42 -22.19 -13.99 7.48
CA PRO A 42 -22.04 -13.22 8.72
C PRO A 42 -22.98 -13.72 9.82
N PHE A 43 -22.50 -13.68 11.05
CA PHE A 43 -23.29 -13.95 12.24
C PHE A 43 -24.43 -12.94 12.38
N SER A 44 -25.67 -13.43 12.44
CA SER A 44 -26.88 -12.61 12.54
C SER A 44 -27.44 -12.51 13.97
N GLY A 45 -26.62 -12.79 14.99
CA GLY A 45 -27.05 -12.71 16.38
C GLY A 45 -27.33 -11.28 16.84
N THR A 46 -28.06 -11.14 17.95
CA THR A 46 -28.51 -9.85 18.48
C THR A 46 -27.39 -8.96 19.04
N GLU A 47 -26.15 -9.45 19.10
CA GLU A 47 -24.98 -8.64 19.43
C GLU A 47 -24.43 -7.99 18.14
N ALA A 48 -24.78 -6.73 17.93
CA ALA A 48 -24.66 -6.01 16.66
C ALA A 48 -23.22 -5.72 16.17
N PHE A 49 -22.16 -6.24 16.78
CA PHE A 49 -20.77 -6.09 16.29
C PHE A 49 -19.93 -7.30 16.69
N ALA A 50 -19.89 -8.32 15.82
CA ALA A 50 -18.95 -9.42 15.95
C ALA A 50 -17.63 -9.07 15.27
N GLU A 51 -16.53 -9.17 16.02
CA GLU A 51 -15.21 -9.35 15.43
C GLU A 51 -15.04 -10.84 15.10
N TYR A 52 -14.33 -11.13 14.02
CA TYR A 52 -14.01 -12.50 13.64
C TYR A 52 -12.52 -12.67 13.77
N ARG A 53 -12.12 -13.73 14.47
CA ARG A 53 -10.74 -14.19 14.50
C ARG A 53 -10.61 -15.42 13.62
N VAL A 54 -9.71 -15.35 12.66
CA VAL A 54 -9.40 -16.49 11.79
C VAL A 54 -8.22 -17.23 12.37
N GLN A 55 -8.40 -18.54 12.56
CA GLN A 55 -7.34 -19.47 12.96
C GLN A 55 -6.84 -20.21 11.72
N ARG A 56 -5.52 -20.27 11.54
CA ARG A 56 -4.81 -21.10 10.56
C ARG A 56 -3.98 -22.13 11.32
N ASN A 57 -4.22 -23.41 11.08
CA ASN A 57 -3.52 -24.52 11.73
C ASN A 57 -3.55 -24.41 13.28
N GLY A 58 -4.64 -23.89 13.83
CA GLY A 58 -4.81 -23.69 15.28
C GLY A 58 -4.15 -22.43 15.87
N VAL A 59 -3.57 -21.56 15.05
CA VAL A 59 -2.96 -20.28 15.47
C VAL A 59 -3.67 -19.12 14.79
N ALA A 60 -3.84 -18.00 15.49
CA ALA A 60 -4.53 -16.84 14.94
C ALA A 60 -3.77 -16.29 13.72
N ALA A 61 -4.41 -16.32 12.55
CA ALA A 61 -3.90 -15.73 11.31
C ALA A 61 -4.18 -14.22 11.26
N GLY A 62 -5.27 -13.79 11.88
CA GLY A 62 -5.65 -12.38 11.98
C GLY A 62 -7.09 -12.21 12.46
N SER A 63 -7.54 -10.96 12.47
CA SER A 63 -8.94 -10.63 12.73
C SER A 63 -9.49 -9.58 11.77
N THR A 64 -10.82 -9.55 11.67
CA THR A 64 -11.58 -8.64 10.81
C THR A 64 -12.88 -8.22 11.50
N ILE A 65 -13.41 -7.05 11.13
CA ILE A 65 -14.73 -6.58 11.57
C ILE A 65 -15.80 -7.17 10.64
N GLY A 66 -16.61 -8.10 11.13
CA GLY A 66 -17.46 -8.88 10.23
C GLY A 66 -18.94 -8.58 10.33
N ARG A 67 -19.29 -7.36 9.91
CA ARG A 67 -20.60 -7.19 9.24
C ARG A 67 -20.65 -7.95 7.91
N TYR A 68 -19.49 -8.29 7.35
CA TYR A 68 -19.33 -9.14 6.17
C TYR A 68 -18.36 -10.29 6.49
N GLY A 69 -18.63 -11.48 5.96
CA GLY A 69 -17.87 -12.68 6.28
C GLY A 69 -16.78 -12.90 5.25
N TYR A 70 -15.72 -12.11 5.29
CA TYR A 70 -14.56 -12.21 4.41
C TYR A 70 -13.25 -12.09 5.20
N PHE A 71 -12.23 -12.81 4.77
CA PHE A 71 -10.86 -12.64 5.26
C PHE A 71 -9.89 -13.16 4.21
N THR A 72 -8.81 -12.44 3.92
CA THR A 72 -7.76 -12.96 3.03
C THR A 72 -6.50 -13.22 3.81
N ASP A 73 -6.08 -14.47 3.80
CA ASP A 73 -4.83 -14.88 4.41
C ASP A 73 -3.71 -14.85 3.37
N PHE A 74 -2.68 -14.03 3.57
CA PHE A 74 -1.53 -13.88 2.66
C PHE A 74 -0.26 -14.51 3.25
N GLY A 75 0.82 -14.54 2.47
CA GLY A 75 2.13 -15.06 2.90
C GLY A 75 2.15 -16.59 3.04
N LEU A 76 1.34 -17.29 2.24
CA LEU A 76 1.26 -18.74 2.22
C LEU A 76 2.28 -19.37 1.26
N ASN A 77 2.57 -20.65 1.45
CA ASN A 77 3.40 -21.43 0.54
C ASN A 77 2.54 -22.13 -0.52
N PRO A 78 3.00 -22.25 -1.78
CA PRO A 78 2.32 -23.01 -2.82
C PRO A 78 2.17 -24.49 -2.48
N ASN A 79 1.16 -25.17 -3.05
CA ASN A 79 0.88 -26.60 -2.86
C ASN A 79 0.87 -27.08 -1.39
N THR A 80 0.44 -26.23 -0.47
CA THR A 80 0.47 -26.49 0.97
C THR A 80 -0.96 -26.50 1.51
N ALA A 81 -1.28 -27.54 2.29
CA ALA A 81 -2.56 -27.65 2.96
C ALA A 81 -2.57 -26.83 4.25
N TYR A 82 -3.62 -26.04 4.44
CA TYR A 82 -3.88 -25.25 5.64
C TYR A 82 -5.29 -25.56 6.14
N SER A 83 -5.41 -25.70 7.46
CA SER A 83 -6.70 -25.86 8.14
C SER A 83 -7.16 -24.51 8.69
N TYR A 84 -8.39 -24.12 8.39
CA TYR A 84 -8.97 -22.86 8.82
C TYR A 84 -10.20 -23.05 9.70
N LEU A 85 -10.37 -22.14 10.64
CA LEU A 85 -11.54 -22.01 11.51
C LEU A 85 -11.80 -20.53 11.77
N VAL A 86 -13.07 -20.13 11.79
CA VAL A 86 -13.47 -18.77 12.12
C VAL A 86 -14.16 -18.75 13.48
N GLU A 87 -13.68 -17.91 14.39
CA GLU A 87 -14.27 -17.67 15.70
C GLU A 87 -14.98 -16.31 15.71
N VAL A 88 -16.20 -16.29 16.21
CA VAL A 88 -16.98 -15.09 16.48
C VAL A 88 -16.64 -14.61 17.88
N LEU A 89 -16.13 -13.39 17.98
CA LEU A 89 -15.79 -12.73 19.24
C LEU A 89 -16.88 -11.72 19.62
N GLY A 90 -17.31 -11.79 20.88
CA GLY A 90 -18.19 -10.77 21.46
C GLY A 90 -17.44 -9.50 21.85
N LEU A 91 -18.18 -8.50 22.31
CA LEU A 91 -17.62 -7.20 22.75
C LEU A 91 -16.59 -7.32 23.88
N ASN A 92 -16.66 -8.38 24.68
CA ASN A 92 -15.71 -8.68 25.75
C ASN A 92 -14.47 -9.46 25.26
N GLY A 93 -14.33 -9.70 23.95
CA GLY A 93 -13.24 -10.47 23.34
C GLY A 93 -13.34 -11.99 23.50
N ASN A 94 -14.41 -12.50 24.13
CA ASN A 94 -14.60 -13.94 24.31
C ASN A 94 -15.23 -14.56 23.06
N VAL A 95 -14.85 -15.81 22.78
CA VAL A 95 -15.46 -16.60 21.71
C VAL A 95 -16.91 -16.90 22.09
N ILE A 96 -17.84 -16.43 21.26
CA ILE A 96 -19.28 -16.71 21.37
C ILE A 96 -19.57 -18.05 20.70
N CYS A 97 -19.04 -18.24 19.48
CA CYS A 97 -19.28 -19.41 18.65
C CYS A 97 -18.24 -19.46 17.51
N GLN A 98 -18.24 -20.53 16.71
CA GLN A 98 -17.23 -20.75 15.67
C GLN A 98 -17.81 -21.39 14.40
N SER A 99 -17.01 -21.54 13.35
CA SER A 99 -17.34 -22.37 12.18
C SER A 99 -17.02 -23.85 12.44
N ASN A 100 -17.34 -24.73 11.47
CA ASN A 100 -16.58 -25.97 11.34
C ASN A 100 -15.20 -25.66 10.75
N SER A 101 -14.22 -26.52 10.97
CA SER A 101 -12.93 -26.41 10.28
C SER A 101 -13.06 -26.82 8.81
N ILE A 102 -12.31 -26.14 7.94
CA ILE A 102 -12.13 -26.53 6.54
C ILE A 102 -10.64 -26.68 6.25
N ASP A 103 -10.29 -27.59 5.36
CA ASP A 103 -8.94 -27.72 4.85
C ASP A 103 -8.89 -27.17 3.42
N VAL A 104 -7.93 -26.28 3.17
CA VAL A 104 -7.73 -25.62 1.88
C VAL A 104 -6.28 -25.83 1.48
N THR A 105 -6.06 -26.33 0.25
CA THR A 105 -4.71 -26.47 -0.30
C THR A 105 -4.45 -25.34 -1.29
N THR A 106 -3.38 -24.57 -1.06
CA THR A 106 -2.93 -23.52 -1.98
C THR A 106 -2.58 -24.11 -3.34
N THR A 107 -2.72 -23.31 -4.39
CA THR A 107 -2.39 -23.75 -5.75
C THR A 107 -0.87 -23.77 -5.96
N SER A 108 -0.43 -24.30 -7.12
CA SER A 108 0.98 -24.32 -7.50
C SER A 108 1.49 -22.99 -8.07
N HIS A 109 0.59 -22.11 -8.53
CA HIS A 109 0.95 -20.87 -9.24
C HIS A 109 0.01 -19.73 -8.81
N SER A 110 0.59 -18.54 -8.58
CA SER A 110 -0.19 -17.37 -8.18
C SER A 110 -0.84 -16.72 -9.39
N THR A 111 -2.08 -16.29 -9.21
CA THR A 111 -2.81 -15.46 -10.16
C THR A 111 -2.52 -13.99 -9.89
N ILE A 112 -1.75 -13.35 -10.79
CA ILE A 112 -1.45 -11.93 -10.65
C ILE A 112 -2.74 -11.11 -10.80
N LYS A 113 -3.02 -10.27 -9.80
CA LYS A 113 -4.13 -9.33 -9.86
C LYS A 113 -3.73 -8.19 -10.80
N THR A 114 -4.59 -7.90 -11.77
CA THR A 114 -4.33 -6.87 -12.79
C THR A 114 -5.41 -5.80 -12.85
N HIS A 115 -6.48 -5.93 -12.06
CA HIS A 115 -7.56 -4.95 -11.95
C HIS A 115 -7.73 -4.55 -10.50
N TYR A 116 -7.69 -3.25 -10.21
CA TYR A 116 -7.87 -2.72 -8.86
C TYR A 116 -8.96 -1.67 -8.87
N LYS A 117 -9.75 -1.63 -7.81
CA LYS A 117 -10.83 -0.65 -7.66
C LYS A 117 -10.40 0.48 -6.73
N VAL A 118 -10.58 1.71 -7.17
CA VAL A 118 -10.19 2.91 -6.43
C VAL A 118 -11.44 3.67 -5.98
N LEU A 119 -11.56 3.89 -4.67
CA LEU A 119 -12.51 4.84 -4.12
C LEU A 119 -11.90 6.24 -4.17
N ALA A 120 -12.36 7.07 -5.12
CA ALA A 120 -12.02 8.48 -5.14
C ALA A 120 -13.02 9.28 -4.28
N ILE A 121 -12.54 10.15 -3.41
CA ILE A 121 -13.35 10.93 -2.47
C ILE A 121 -12.98 12.41 -2.53
N VAL A 122 -13.99 13.28 -2.43
CA VAL A 122 -13.83 14.70 -2.13
C VAL A 122 -14.67 15.05 -0.91
N PHE A 123 -14.06 15.67 0.11
CA PHE A 123 -14.79 16.22 1.25
C PHE A 123 -15.30 17.62 0.89
N ASN A 124 -16.62 17.81 0.81
CA ASN A 124 -17.22 19.08 0.41
C ASN A 124 -18.40 19.51 1.30
N PRO A 125 -18.18 19.70 2.61
CA PRO A 125 -19.23 20.13 3.52
C PRO A 125 -19.79 21.49 3.11
N ASN A 126 -21.12 21.56 3.01
CA ASN A 126 -21.86 22.77 2.61
C ASN A 126 -21.43 23.39 1.27
N GLY A 127 -20.82 22.60 0.36
CA GLY A 127 -20.38 23.11 -0.94
C GLY A 127 -19.18 24.05 -0.88
N ALA A 128 -18.29 23.87 0.11
CA ALA A 128 -17.05 24.63 0.28
C ALA A 128 -16.09 24.61 -0.95
N ILE A 129 -16.15 23.57 -1.77
CA ILE A 129 -15.38 23.38 -3.00
C ILE A 129 -16.28 23.72 -4.20
N PRO A 130 -15.91 24.71 -5.03
CA PRO A 130 -16.67 25.12 -6.22
C PRO A 130 -16.80 24.00 -7.27
N GLN A 131 -17.92 24.00 -8.02
CA GLN A 131 -18.17 23.01 -9.08
C GLN A 131 -17.07 22.97 -10.15
N SER A 132 -16.49 24.12 -10.51
CA SER A 132 -15.39 24.16 -11.49
C SER A 132 -14.13 23.41 -11.03
N GLU A 133 -13.86 23.40 -9.72
CA GLU A 133 -12.75 22.64 -9.15
C GLU A 133 -13.06 21.14 -9.11
N LEU A 134 -14.32 20.78 -8.83
CA LEU A 134 -14.80 19.39 -8.92
C LEU A 134 -14.67 18.84 -10.36
N ASP A 135 -15.07 19.63 -11.37
CA ASP A 135 -14.96 19.26 -12.78
C ASP A 135 -13.49 19.08 -13.21
N HIS A 136 -12.61 19.96 -12.72
CA HIS A 136 -11.17 19.83 -12.91
C HIS A 136 -10.62 18.56 -12.27
N GLY A 137 -11.00 18.29 -11.02
CA GLY A 137 -10.63 17.07 -10.29
C GLY A 137 -11.06 15.79 -11.01
N LYS A 138 -12.28 15.77 -11.59
CA LYS A 138 -12.76 14.64 -12.40
C LYS A 138 -11.89 14.40 -13.63
N THR A 139 -11.56 15.48 -14.34
CA THR A 139 -10.73 15.43 -15.53
C THR A 139 -9.34 14.89 -15.19
N PHE A 140 -8.74 15.40 -14.12
CA PHE A 140 -7.44 14.95 -13.64
C PHE A 140 -7.46 13.47 -13.20
N LEU A 141 -8.49 13.05 -12.47
CA LEU A 141 -8.65 11.65 -12.04
C LEU A 141 -8.62 10.70 -13.25
N ASN A 142 -9.40 11.01 -14.28
CA ASN A 142 -9.44 10.22 -15.52
C ASN A 142 -8.09 10.21 -16.23
N TYR A 143 -7.43 11.37 -16.35
CA TYR A 143 -6.09 11.46 -16.92
C TYR A 143 -5.08 10.59 -16.16
N ARG A 144 -5.10 10.63 -14.83
CA ARG A 144 -4.21 9.82 -13.98
C ARG A 144 -4.41 8.33 -14.21
N ILE A 145 -5.65 7.87 -14.29
CA ILE A 145 -5.97 6.44 -14.54
C ILE A 145 -5.47 6.02 -15.92
N ASP A 146 -5.78 6.82 -16.94
CA ASP A 146 -5.35 6.52 -18.31
C ASP A 146 -3.82 6.51 -18.40
N PHE A 147 -3.15 7.48 -17.78
CA PHE A 147 -1.70 7.51 -17.68
C PHE A 147 -1.14 6.22 -17.08
N LEU A 148 -1.64 5.78 -15.91
CA LEU A 148 -1.14 4.57 -15.23
C LEU A 148 -1.45 3.29 -16.02
N ARG A 149 -2.61 3.23 -16.68
CA ARG A 149 -2.98 2.14 -17.59
C ARG A 149 -2.01 2.07 -18.77
N TYR A 150 -1.72 3.21 -19.41
CA TYR A 150 -0.82 3.26 -20.56
C TYR A 150 0.63 2.99 -20.15
N ALA A 151 1.12 3.60 -19.07
CA ALA A 151 2.47 3.38 -18.55
C ALA A 151 2.71 1.89 -18.20
N SER A 152 1.69 1.21 -17.67
CA SER A 152 1.76 -0.23 -17.36
C SER A 152 1.55 -1.15 -18.55
N HIS A 153 1.35 -0.61 -19.75
CA HIS A 153 0.99 -1.37 -20.95
C HIS A 153 -0.24 -2.28 -20.73
N ASN A 154 -1.25 -1.78 -20.00
CA ASN A 154 -2.47 -2.51 -19.58
C ASN A 154 -2.23 -3.71 -18.65
N SER A 155 -1.03 -3.87 -18.09
CA SER A 155 -0.78 -4.93 -17.11
C SER A 155 -1.40 -4.63 -15.75
N VAL A 156 -1.70 -3.36 -15.47
CA VAL A 156 -2.56 -2.94 -14.36
C VAL A 156 -3.63 -1.96 -14.83
N ASN A 157 -4.87 -2.23 -14.44
CA ASN A 157 -6.04 -1.43 -14.73
C ASN A 157 -6.65 -0.93 -13.42
N LEU A 158 -6.95 0.35 -13.37
CA LEU A 158 -7.62 1.00 -12.25
C LEU A 158 -9.05 1.37 -12.66
N ASP A 159 -10.02 0.86 -11.92
CA ASP A 159 -11.44 1.16 -12.11
C ASP A 159 -11.92 2.05 -10.95
N ILE A 160 -12.66 3.12 -11.26
CA ILE A 160 -13.23 3.98 -10.21
C ILE A 160 -14.48 3.35 -9.63
N TYR A 161 -14.52 3.22 -8.32
CA TYR A 161 -15.69 2.79 -7.58
C TYR A 161 -16.88 3.70 -7.91
N ASN A 162 -18.03 3.12 -8.27
CA ASN A 162 -19.21 3.83 -8.76
C ASN A 162 -19.01 4.68 -10.04
N ASN A 163 -17.90 4.51 -10.77
CA ASN A 163 -17.56 5.24 -11.99
C ASN A 163 -17.42 6.78 -11.81
N ASP A 164 -17.29 7.27 -10.58
CA ASP A 164 -17.06 8.68 -10.27
C ASP A 164 -16.44 8.83 -8.87
N PHE A 165 -15.91 10.01 -8.54
CA PHE A 165 -15.59 10.26 -7.13
C PHE A 165 -16.86 10.45 -6.29
N VAL A 166 -16.78 10.08 -5.03
CA VAL A 166 -17.84 10.27 -4.03
C VAL A 166 -17.62 11.59 -3.32
N ILE A 167 -18.64 12.44 -3.30
CA ILE A 167 -18.64 13.67 -2.51
C ILE A 167 -19.12 13.32 -1.11
N ILE A 168 -18.33 13.61 -0.09
CA ILE A 168 -18.68 13.43 1.31
C ILE A 168 -19.10 14.79 1.88
N GLU A 169 -20.32 14.88 2.39
CA GLU A 169 -20.90 16.13 2.88
C GLU A 169 -20.48 16.48 4.32
N SER A 170 -19.84 15.55 5.03
CA SER A 170 -19.20 15.82 6.33
C SER A 170 -17.75 16.30 6.15
N PRO A 171 -17.18 17.05 7.11
CA PRO A 171 -15.74 17.30 7.12
C PRO A 171 -14.96 16.02 7.45
N PRO A 172 -13.70 15.88 7.00
CA PRO A 172 -12.88 14.75 7.40
C PRO A 172 -12.58 14.82 8.91
N PRO A 173 -12.48 13.67 9.59
CA PRO A 173 -12.21 13.64 11.03
C PRO A 173 -10.79 14.10 11.33
N LEU A 174 -10.63 14.89 12.38
CA LEU A 174 -9.35 15.46 12.80
C LEU A 174 -8.88 14.84 14.11
N GLU A 175 -7.56 14.77 14.26
CA GLU A 175 -6.93 14.49 15.55
C GLU A 175 -7.26 15.59 16.57
N GLN A 176 -7.23 15.25 17.86
CA GLN A 176 -7.63 16.16 18.92
C GLN A 176 -6.75 17.43 18.95
N ASN A 177 -7.38 18.60 18.83
CA ASN A 177 -6.71 19.92 18.82
C ASN A 177 -5.67 20.09 17.69
N SER A 178 -5.86 19.41 16.55
CA SER A 178 -4.95 19.45 15.40
C SER A 178 -5.72 19.78 14.12
N THR A 179 -4.99 20.17 13.08
CA THR A 179 -5.49 20.17 11.70
C THR A 179 -5.23 18.86 10.99
N ALA A 180 -4.44 17.96 11.58
CA ALA A 180 -4.12 16.64 11.02
C ALA A 180 -5.36 15.74 11.01
N VAL A 181 -5.55 15.01 9.92
CA VAL A 181 -6.65 14.05 9.76
C VAL A 181 -6.39 12.79 10.56
N ASP A 182 -7.40 12.35 11.30
CA ASP A 182 -7.39 11.05 11.98
C ASP A 182 -7.75 9.96 10.95
N TYR A 183 -6.71 9.32 10.41
CA TYR A 183 -6.84 8.27 9.40
C TYR A 183 -7.58 7.02 9.88
N VAL A 184 -7.50 6.70 11.18
CA VAL A 184 -8.22 5.57 11.77
C VAL A 184 -9.71 5.86 11.80
N LEU A 185 -10.11 7.04 12.26
CA LEU A 185 -11.51 7.48 12.22
C LEU A 185 -12.00 7.65 10.78
N LEU A 186 -11.19 8.19 9.88
CA LEU A 186 -11.50 8.32 8.46
C LEU A 186 -11.86 6.96 7.85
N ALA A 187 -11.05 5.94 8.09
CA ALA A 187 -11.28 4.60 7.53
C ALA A 187 -12.45 3.87 8.20
N SER A 188 -12.70 4.13 9.49
CA SER A 188 -13.65 3.36 10.32
C SER A 188 -15.03 4.02 10.49
N ALA A 189 -15.17 5.32 10.21
CA ALA A 189 -16.44 6.04 10.25
C ALA A 189 -17.35 5.65 9.08
N THR A 190 -18.66 5.58 9.32
CA THR A 190 -19.65 5.32 8.28
C THR A 190 -20.05 6.59 7.56
N TYR A 191 -20.22 6.51 6.24
CA TYR A 191 -20.63 7.64 5.41
C TYR A 191 -21.96 7.33 4.69
N PRO A 192 -22.98 8.20 4.78
CA PRO A 192 -24.25 8.02 4.06
C PRO A 192 -24.07 7.79 2.55
N GLU A 193 -23.12 8.49 1.94
CA GLU A 193 -22.80 8.46 0.50
C GLU A 193 -22.12 7.14 0.09
N LEU A 194 -21.59 6.40 1.06
CA LEU A 194 -21.12 5.02 0.92
C LEU A 194 -22.17 4.00 1.37
N SER A 195 -23.46 4.37 1.32
CA SER A 195 -24.59 3.56 1.79
C SER A 195 -24.44 3.13 3.26
N ASN A 196 -23.96 4.06 4.11
CA ASN A 196 -23.64 3.84 5.52
C ASN A 196 -22.56 2.78 5.79
N ASN A 197 -21.75 2.44 4.79
CA ASN A 197 -20.52 1.68 5.00
C ASN A 197 -19.36 2.60 5.38
N ASN A 198 -18.34 2.05 6.02
CA ASN A 198 -17.03 2.69 6.11
C ASN A 198 -16.09 2.14 5.02
N MET A 199 -14.89 2.71 4.91
CA MET A 199 -13.92 2.30 3.89
C MET A 199 -13.41 0.87 4.12
N ILE A 200 -13.23 0.47 5.38
CA ILE A 200 -12.80 -0.88 5.76
C ILE A 200 -13.81 -1.93 5.23
N ASP A 201 -15.11 -1.67 5.33
CA ASP A 201 -16.13 -2.59 4.80
C ASP A 201 -15.98 -2.84 3.31
N LEU A 202 -15.71 -1.77 2.56
CA LEU A 202 -15.53 -1.84 1.11
C LEU A 202 -14.28 -2.67 0.77
N ILE A 203 -13.21 -2.53 1.57
CA ILE A 203 -11.96 -3.30 1.42
C ILE A 203 -12.19 -4.79 1.74
N GLU A 204 -12.88 -5.10 2.83
CA GLU A 204 -13.20 -6.48 3.24
C GLU A 204 -14.03 -7.20 2.17
N ARG A 205 -14.98 -6.49 1.54
CA ARG A 205 -15.84 -7.04 0.48
C ARG A 205 -15.20 -7.11 -0.89
N TYR A 206 -13.95 -6.66 -1.06
CA TYR A 206 -13.33 -6.49 -2.37
C TYR A 206 -14.09 -5.53 -3.30
N ASP A 207 -14.91 -4.63 -2.73
CA ASP A 207 -15.57 -3.56 -3.49
C ASP A 207 -14.55 -2.52 -3.95
N ILE A 208 -13.50 -2.30 -3.14
CA ILE A 208 -12.38 -1.40 -3.42
C ILE A 208 -11.05 -2.03 -2.99
N ASP A 209 -9.95 -1.43 -3.44
CA ASP A 209 -8.57 -1.81 -3.11
C ASP A 209 -7.76 -0.64 -2.55
N LEU A 210 -8.04 0.58 -3.02
CA LEU A 210 -7.34 1.80 -2.62
C LEU A 210 -8.34 2.94 -2.41
N VAL A 211 -7.94 3.93 -1.61
CA VAL A 211 -8.70 5.17 -1.41
C VAL A 211 -7.86 6.36 -1.85
N TRP A 212 -8.41 7.23 -2.69
CA TRP A 212 -7.80 8.49 -3.10
C TRP A 212 -8.67 9.66 -2.62
N VAL A 213 -8.13 10.47 -1.71
CA VAL A 213 -8.72 11.74 -1.31
C VAL A 213 -8.21 12.81 -2.26
N LEU A 214 -9.11 13.32 -3.09
CA LEU A 214 -8.83 14.30 -4.14
C LEU A 214 -8.98 15.75 -3.66
N GLY A 215 -9.66 15.98 -2.54
CA GLY A 215 -9.85 17.33 -2.02
C GLY A 215 -10.59 17.38 -0.69
N ALA A 216 -10.34 18.44 0.06
CA ALA A 216 -11.00 18.78 1.32
C ALA A 216 -10.98 20.30 1.54
N PRO A 217 -11.84 20.84 2.43
CA PRO A 217 -11.83 22.27 2.75
C PRO A 217 -10.53 22.68 3.45
N PRO A 218 -10.16 23.98 3.42
CA PRO A 218 -9.02 24.50 4.17
C PRO A 218 -9.05 24.13 5.65
N GLY A 219 -7.88 23.88 6.23
CA GLY A 219 -7.73 23.53 7.65
C GLY A 219 -7.75 22.02 7.96
N HIS A 220 -7.75 21.16 6.93
CA HIS A 220 -7.62 19.71 7.08
C HIS A 220 -6.35 19.24 6.37
N ASP A 221 -5.37 18.80 7.15
CA ASP A 221 -4.08 18.33 6.69
C ASP A 221 -4.06 16.81 6.65
N PHE A 222 -3.95 16.25 5.46
CA PHE A 222 -3.87 14.82 5.27
C PHE A 222 -2.43 14.30 5.25
N GLY A 223 -1.41 15.16 5.12
CA GLY A 223 -0.08 14.70 4.71
C GLY A 223 -0.12 14.04 3.32
N GLU A 224 0.81 13.11 3.05
CA GLU A 224 1.00 12.54 1.69
C GLU A 224 0.18 11.26 1.45
N ASN A 225 0.35 10.24 2.29
CA ASN A 225 -0.45 9.02 2.26
C ASN A 225 -0.34 8.27 3.59
N LYS A 226 -1.22 7.28 3.80
CA LYS A 226 -1.19 6.40 4.98
C LYS A 226 -1.50 4.95 4.59
N LEU A 227 -0.70 4.02 5.13
CA LEU A 227 -0.97 2.59 5.07
C LEU A 227 -1.88 2.16 6.22
N MET A 228 -3.04 1.61 5.88
CA MET A 228 -4.01 1.09 6.83
C MET A 228 -4.00 -0.44 6.83
N GLY A 229 -4.28 -1.04 7.99
CA GLY A 229 -4.54 -2.48 8.12
C GLY A 229 -3.49 -3.24 8.92
N ASN A 230 -3.27 -4.49 8.55
CA ASN A 230 -2.51 -5.44 9.38
C ASN A 230 -1.04 -5.56 8.96
N ARG A 231 -0.70 -5.27 7.70
CA ARG A 231 0.65 -5.40 7.16
C ARG A 231 1.46 -4.12 7.39
N SER A 232 2.71 -4.28 7.80
CA SER A 232 3.71 -3.20 7.80
C SER A 232 4.70 -3.47 6.68
N LEU A 233 5.20 -2.41 6.04
CA LEU A 233 6.08 -2.50 4.87
C LEU A 233 7.55 -2.14 5.16
N GLY A 234 7.98 -2.15 6.43
CA GLY A 234 9.39 -2.41 6.77
C GLY A 234 10.29 -1.25 7.19
N ASN A 235 9.97 0.03 6.94
CA ASN A 235 10.82 1.17 7.38
C ASN A 235 10.03 2.40 7.91
N GLU A 236 10.77 3.41 8.40
CA GLU A 236 10.37 4.56 9.26
C GLU A 236 9.11 5.37 8.87
N THR A 237 8.55 5.20 7.67
CA THR A 237 7.41 5.98 7.16
C THR A 237 6.11 5.17 6.93
N TRP A 238 6.17 3.84 6.84
CA TRP A 238 4.99 2.99 6.54
C TRP A 238 4.68 1.98 7.65
N ILE A 239 4.74 2.45 8.90
CA ILE A 239 4.11 1.75 10.02
C ILE A 239 2.60 1.88 9.83
N SER A 240 1.93 0.75 9.65
CA SER A 240 0.49 0.79 9.41
C SER A 240 -0.26 1.27 10.64
N GLU A 241 -1.19 2.21 10.42
CA GLU A 241 -2.22 2.52 11.41
C GLU A 241 -3.07 1.27 11.62
N LYS A 242 -3.00 0.74 12.84
CA LYS A 242 -3.63 -0.53 13.18
C LYS A 242 -5.14 -0.38 13.21
N VAL A 243 -5.77 -0.78 12.11
CA VAL A 243 -7.21 -1.01 12.01
C VAL A 243 -7.46 -2.48 11.79
N LYS A 244 -8.56 -2.99 12.39
CA LYS A 244 -8.98 -4.38 12.20
C LYS A 244 -9.48 -4.57 10.77
N CYS A 245 -8.57 -5.00 9.90
CA CYS A 245 -8.85 -5.28 8.51
C CYS A 245 -8.02 -6.48 8.03
N SER A 246 -8.63 -7.43 7.33
CA SER A 246 -7.97 -8.62 6.77
C SER A 246 -6.95 -8.30 5.68
N ARG A 247 -7.02 -7.08 5.11
CA ARG A 247 -6.16 -6.60 4.02
C ARG A 247 -5.60 -5.23 4.40
N SER A 248 -4.42 -4.93 3.88
CA SER A 248 -3.85 -3.59 3.99
C SER A 248 -4.16 -2.80 2.73
N PHE A 249 -4.33 -1.49 2.89
CA PHE A 249 -4.66 -0.60 1.78
C PHE A 249 -4.11 0.80 2.05
N PHE A 250 -3.87 1.53 0.99
CA PHE A 250 -3.39 2.90 1.07
C PHE A 250 -4.54 3.89 0.96
N ILE A 251 -4.48 4.93 1.79
CA ILE A 251 -5.23 6.16 1.61
C ILE A 251 -4.23 7.19 1.08
N HIS A 252 -4.37 7.56 -0.19
CA HIS A 252 -3.58 8.62 -0.80
C HIS A 252 -4.32 9.94 -0.67
N SER A 253 -3.64 10.98 -0.23
CA SER A 253 -4.22 12.31 -0.12
C SER A 253 -3.39 13.29 -0.91
N ASN A 254 -3.98 13.93 -1.92
CA ASN A 254 -3.40 15.09 -2.58
C ASN A 254 -4.45 15.76 -3.47
N SER A 255 -4.28 17.06 -3.69
CA SER A 255 -5.04 17.82 -4.69
C SER A 255 -4.92 17.18 -6.08
N PRO A 256 -5.87 17.44 -7.01
CA PRO A 256 -5.82 16.91 -8.37
C PRO A 256 -4.75 17.62 -9.21
N ASP A 257 -3.49 17.46 -8.79
CA ASP A 257 -2.31 18.03 -9.39
C ASP A 257 -1.17 17.00 -9.45
N ALA A 258 -0.01 17.42 -9.94
CA ALA A 258 1.13 16.53 -10.11
C ALA A 258 1.67 15.88 -8.81
N ARG A 259 1.38 16.44 -7.63
CA ARG A 259 1.69 15.80 -6.33
C ARG A 259 0.89 14.52 -6.11
N ALA A 260 -0.20 14.30 -6.84
CA ALA A 260 -0.90 13.02 -6.81
C ALA A 260 -0.03 11.85 -7.34
N PHE A 261 0.93 12.11 -8.23
CA PHE A 261 1.88 11.10 -8.70
C PHE A 261 3.02 10.87 -7.71
N ASP A 262 3.46 11.92 -7.02
CA ASP A 262 4.45 11.85 -5.93
C ASP A 262 3.94 10.95 -4.78
N ALA A 263 2.72 11.18 -4.28
CA ALA A 263 2.12 10.29 -3.29
C ALA A 263 1.92 8.85 -3.78
N ALA A 264 1.67 8.64 -5.08
CA ALA A 264 1.62 7.28 -5.64
C ALA A 264 2.99 6.61 -5.60
N ALA A 265 4.04 7.38 -5.82
CA ALA A 265 5.42 6.92 -5.86
C ALA A 265 5.93 6.54 -4.47
N HIS A 266 5.60 7.30 -3.42
CA HIS A 266 5.95 6.94 -2.04
C HIS A 266 5.28 5.63 -1.58
N HIS A 267 4.05 5.34 -2.03
CA HIS A 267 3.43 4.02 -1.84
C HIS A 267 4.24 2.94 -2.58
N VAL A 268 4.56 3.14 -3.85
CA VAL A 268 5.36 2.18 -4.65
C VAL A 268 6.62 1.79 -3.90
N GLU A 269 7.34 2.77 -3.34
CA GLU A 269 8.54 2.53 -2.54
C GLU A 269 8.26 1.64 -1.35
N GLY A 270 7.23 1.92 -0.55
CA GLY A 270 6.85 1.07 0.58
C GLY A 270 6.60 -0.37 0.15
N THR A 271 5.80 -0.57 -0.90
CA THR A 271 5.47 -1.93 -1.37
C THR A 271 6.68 -2.65 -1.95
N MET A 272 7.44 -2.00 -2.84
CA MET A 272 8.61 -2.60 -3.47
C MET A 272 9.74 -2.86 -2.46
N THR A 273 9.92 -1.97 -1.48
CA THR A 273 10.82 -2.19 -0.34
C THR A 273 10.42 -3.46 0.40
N SER A 274 9.15 -3.63 0.73
CA SER A 274 8.70 -4.85 1.40
C SER A 274 8.89 -6.13 0.57
N ALA A 275 8.89 -6.03 -0.77
CA ALA A 275 9.16 -7.16 -1.68
C ALA A 275 10.67 -7.46 -1.80
N THR A 276 11.53 -6.47 -1.52
CA THR A 276 12.97 -6.68 -1.30
C THR A 276 13.28 -7.24 0.09
N GLU A 277 12.46 -6.94 1.11
CA GLU A 277 12.79 -7.14 2.53
C GLU A 277 12.22 -8.43 3.13
N ALA A 278 13.03 -9.48 3.20
CA ALA A 278 12.88 -10.46 4.27
C ALA A 278 13.50 -9.90 5.57
N SER A 279 12.87 -8.92 6.23
CA SER A 279 13.24 -8.31 7.54
C SER A 279 14.73 -8.01 7.76
N PRO A 280 15.16 -6.75 8.03
CA PRO A 280 16.57 -6.44 8.31
C PRO A 280 17.22 -7.29 9.44
N ALA A 281 16.41 -7.81 10.37
CA ALA A 281 16.85 -8.69 11.47
C ALA A 281 16.99 -10.18 11.08
N ASN A 282 16.33 -10.63 10.01
CA ASN A 282 16.36 -12.00 9.50
C ASN A 282 16.95 -12.13 8.09
N TRP A 283 17.41 -11.03 7.51
CA TRP A 283 18.30 -11.04 6.36
C TRP A 283 19.48 -11.97 6.68
N PRO A 284 19.84 -12.94 5.83
CA PRO A 284 20.89 -13.87 6.20
C PRO A 284 22.22 -13.12 6.36
N ARG A 285 22.62 -12.92 7.62
CA ARG A 285 23.97 -13.28 8.02
C ARG A 285 24.14 -14.81 8.00
N ASP A 286 23.06 -15.59 8.15
CA ASP A 286 23.17 -17.02 8.50
C ASP A 286 22.27 -18.03 7.75
N LYS A 287 21.55 -17.69 6.66
CA LYS A 287 20.94 -18.72 5.79
C LYS A 287 21.77 -18.93 4.52
N GLU A 288 22.16 -20.18 4.29
CA GLU A 288 22.79 -20.68 3.07
C GLU A 288 21.82 -20.62 1.88
N TYR A 289 21.50 -19.43 1.39
CA TYR A 289 21.00 -19.25 0.03
C TYR A 289 22.00 -18.35 -0.68
N LEU A 290 23.05 -18.94 -1.27
CA LEU A 290 24.03 -18.30 -2.16
C LEU A 290 24.22 -16.78 -1.91
N VAL A 291 24.51 -16.41 -0.65
CA VAL A 291 24.70 -15.01 -0.26
C VAL A 291 26.16 -14.68 -0.57
N TYR A 292 26.39 -13.87 -1.60
CA TYR A 292 27.75 -13.60 -2.07
C TYR A 292 28.59 -12.66 -1.21
N THR A 293 28.15 -12.17 -0.04
CA THR A 293 29.03 -11.75 1.07
C THR A 293 28.28 -11.26 2.31
N LYS A 294 28.86 -11.54 3.49
CA LYS A 294 28.31 -11.33 4.85
C LYS A 294 28.60 -9.95 5.46
N ASP A 295 29.13 -9.01 4.69
CA ASP A 295 29.44 -7.65 5.15
C ASP A 295 28.89 -6.66 4.14
N ARG A 296 28.06 -5.70 4.58
CA ARG A 296 27.41 -4.66 3.74
C ARG A 296 27.89 -3.26 4.17
N SER A 297 29.09 -3.16 4.73
CA SER A 297 29.65 -1.92 5.30
C SER A 297 30.36 -0.99 4.29
N ASP A 298 30.62 -1.43 3.05
CA ASP A 298 31.38 -0.65 2.05
C ASP A 298 30.88 -0.85 0.60
N TYR A 299 30.23 0.15 0.01
CA TYR A 299 29.65 0.10 -1.35
C TYR A 299 30.65 -0.06 -2.49
N SER A 300 31.96 0.14 -2.27
CA SER A 300 32.96 0.09 -3.34
C SER A 300 33.22 -1.32 -3.89
N VAL A 301 32.66 -2.36 -3.26
CA VAL A 301 32.96 -3.78 -3.53
C VAL A 301 31.73 -4.68 -3.82
N TYR A 302 30.51 -4.13 -3.90
CA TYR A 302 29.26 -4.93 -3.98
C TYR A 302 28.35 -4.82 -5.23
N PRO A 303 28.50 -3.89 -6.22
CA PRO A 303 27.53 -3.76 -7.32
C PRO A 303 27.30 -5.07 -8.11
N GLU A 304 28.35 -5.87 -8.29
CA GLU A 304 28.30 -7.13 -9.07
C GLU A 304 27.58 -8.28 -8.36
N LYS A 305 27.18 -8.11 -7.09
CA LYS A 305 26.62 -9.17 -6.23
C LYS A 305 25.15 -8.98 -5.89
N LEU A 306 24.55 -7.88 -6.33
CA LEU A 306 23.16 -7.54 -6.08
C LEU A 306 22.30 -8.04 -7.23
N ASN A 307 21.16 -8.66 -6.92
CA ASN A 307 20.17 -8.90 -7.98
C ASN A 307 19.63 -7.56 -8.49
N LEU A 308 19.05 -7.59 -9.68
CA LEU A 308 18.61 -6.38 -10.38
C LEU A 308 17.53 -5.61 -9.61
N PHE A 309 16.72 -6.28 -8.79
CA PHE A 309 15.70 -5.66 -7.94
C PHE A 309 16.32 -4.95 -6.72
N GLU A 310 17.39 -5.52 -6.13
CA GLU A 310 18.17 -4.87 -5.06
C GLU A 310 18.92 -3.63 -5.56
N GLN A 311 19.46 -3.66 -6.78
CA GLN A 311 20.14 -2.49 -7.38
C GLN A 311 19.22 -1.28 -7.48
N PHE A 312 17.93 -1.49 -7.76
CA PHE A 312 16.92 -0.44 -7.78
C PHE A 312 16.69 0.17 -6.40
N ARG A 313 16.54 -0.64 -5.34
CA ARG A 313 16.22 -0.16 -3.98
C ARG A 313 17.32 0.70 -3.35
N LEU A 314 18.59 0.38 -3.58
CA LEU A 314 19.73 1.04 -2.91
C LEU A 314 19.88 2.53 -3.24
N THR A 315 19.13 3.02 -4.23
CA THR A 315 19.11 4.41 -4.64
C THR A 315 18.47 5.35 -3.61
N ASP A 316 17.64 4.83 -2.72
CA ASP A 316 16.75 5.62 -1.87
C ASP A 316 16.97 5.44 -0.35
N GLU A 317 17.78 4.46 0.08
CA GLU A 317 17.87 4.07 1.51
C GLU A 317 19.12 4.56 2.29
N TRP A 318 20.13 5.16 1.64
CA TRP A 318 21.43 5.41 2.31
C TRP A 318 21.56 6.79 2.98
N THR A 319 21.60 6.79 4.31
CA THR A 319 21.84 7.98 5.19
C THR A 319 23.32 8.27 5.49
N GLY A 320 24.26 7.45 5.00
CA GLY A 320 25.70 7.63 5.28
C GLY A 320 26.39 8.61 4.33
N GLY A 321 27.22 9.49 4.90
CA GLY A 321 28.23 10.36 4.27
C GLY A 321 28.17 10.52 2.74
N GLY A 322 27.67 11.66 2.31
CA GLY A 322 27.37 11.98 0.91
C GLY A 322 28.45 11.62 -0.11
N ALA A 323 28.06 10.82 -1.12
CA ALA A 323 28.61 10.85 -2.49
C ALA A 323 28.01 9.79 -3.45
N TYR A 324 27.14 8.85 -3.02
CA TYR A 324 26.95 7.62 -3.80
C TYR A 324 25.52 7.10 -4.03
N ALA A 325 24.47 7.85 -3.69
CA ALA A 325 23.13 7.45 -4.11
C ALA A 325 23.06 7.52 -5.65
N SER A 326 23.25 6.39 -6.34
CA SER A 326 23.02 6.15 -7.79
C SER A 326 24.11 6.32 -8.85
N LYS A 327 25.30 6.89 -8.60
CA LYS A 327 26.28 7.10 -9.71
C LYS A 327 26.71 5.78 -10.35
N GLY A 328 26.16 5.48 -11.54
CA GLY A 328 26.40 4.26 -12.30
C GLY A 328 25.52 3.05 -11.93
N ASN A 329 24.61 3.18 -10.95
CA ASN A 329 23.83 2.05 -10.40
C ASN A 329 22.31 2.22 -10.54
N ALA A 330 21.78 3.44 -10.69
CA ALA A 330 20.35 3.64 -10.94
C ALA A 330 20.10 3.91 -12.41
N ASN A 331 19.60 2.90 -13.12
CA ASN A 331 19.29 3.02 -14.54
C ASN A 331 18.18 4.05 -14.78
N CYS A 332 17.13 4.06 -13.95
CA CYS A 332 16.00 5.00 -14.03
C CYS A 332 15.81 5.88 -12.77
N GLY A 333 16.69 5.81 -11.77
CA GLY A 333 16.49 6.50 -10.48
C GLY A 333 15.41 5.85 -9.59
N SER A 334 15.10 6.48 -8.46
CA SER A 334 13.92 6.21 -7.60
C SER A 334 12.89 7.33 -7.74
N SER A 335 11.76 7.24 -7.03
CA SER A 335 10.78 8.34 -6.99
C SER A 335 11.31 9.62 -6.35
N HIS A 336 12.25 9.52 -5.41
CA HIS A 336 12.87 10.70 -4.80
C HIS A 336 14.11 11.20 -5.56
N PHE A 337 14.79 10.30 -6.26
CA PHE A 337 16.13 10.56 -6.78
C PHE A 337 16.26 10.23 -8.27
N LEU A 338 16.60 11.26 -9.04
CA LEU A 338 16.95 11.14 -10.45
C LEU A 338 18.12 10.15 -10.67
N PRO A 339 18.21 9.52 -11.86
CA PRO A 339 19.38 8.76 -12.26
C PRO A 339 20.68 9.57 -12.07
N GLY A 340 21.71 8.96 -11.46
CA GLY A 340 23.02 9.59 -11.29
C GLY A 340 23.05 10.80 -10.33
N SER A 341 22.02 10.97 -9.50
CA SER A 341 22.00 11.91 -8.38
C SER A 341 23.23 11.73 -7.46
N ILE A 342 23.58 12.78 -6.71
CA ILE A 342 24.66 12.74 -5.72
C ILE A 342 24.12 13.45 -4.49
N ARG A 343 24.10 12.75 -3.34
CA ARG A 343 23.81 13.38 -2.05
C ARG A 343 25.07 14.08 -1.56
N ASN A 344 25.08 15.41 -1.45
CA ASN A 344 26.12 16.14 -0.73
C ASN A 344 25.49 16.90 0.45
N SER A 345 26.26 17.18 1.50
CA SER A 345 25.76 17.80 2.73
C SER A 345 25.33 19.27 2.59
N ALA A 346 25.42 19.86 1.39
CA ALA A 346 24.99 21.23 1.09
C ALA A 346 23.66 21.29 0.31
N ILE A 347 23.20 20.16 -0.24
CA ILE A 347 21.95 20.02 -0.99
C ILE A 347 21.11 18.99 -0.23
N SER A 348 20.37 19.47 0.76
CA SER A 348 19.50 18.63 1.59
C SER A 348 18.19 18.37 0.86
N ASP A 349 17.98 17.07 0.59
CA ASP A 349 16.74 16.38 0.24
C ASP A 349 16.06 16.77 -1.09
N TYR A 350 15.83 15.74 -1.92
CA TYR A 350 15.15 15.83 -3.22
C TYR A 350 15.89 16.66 -4.28
N THR A 351 16.91 16.07 -4.91
CA THR A 351 17.76 16.76 -5.91
C THR A 351 17.02 17.22 -7.18
N TYR A 352 15.71 16.99 -7.30
CA TYR A 352 14.90 17.54 -8.39
C TYR A 352 14.49 19.01 -8.20
N TYR A 353 14.71 19.59 -7.00
CA TYR A 353 14.48 21.03 -6.74
C TYR A 353 15.71 21.92 -6.96
N ASP A 354 16.89 21.34 -7.24
CA ASP A 354 18.14 22.10 -7.45
C ASP A 354 18.42 22.32 -8.94
N ILE A 355 18.57 23.59 -9.32
CA ILE A 355 18.79 24.03 -10.69
C ILE A 355 20.10 23.53 -11.29
N GLU A 356 21.18 23.53 -10.51
CA GLU A 356 22.50 23.12 -10.98
C GLU A 356 22.59 21.60 -11.13
N ALA A 357 21.95 20.87 -10.22
CA ALA A 357 21.88 19.42 -10.26
C ALA A 357 21.14 18.90 -11.50
N TRP A 358 20.04 19.55 -11.91
CA TRP A 358 19.24 19.08 -13.04
C TRP A 358 19.83 19.44 -14.40
N GLN A 359 20.54 20.56 -14.56
CA GLN A 359 21.16 20.92 -15.85
C GLN A 359 22.28 19.96 -16.27
N ARG A 360 22.84 19.25 -15.30
CA ARG A 360 23.93 18.30 -15.50
C ARG A 360 23.48 17.09 -16.31
N TYR A 361 24.18 16.85 -17.42
CA TYR A 361 24.04 15.60 -18.17
C TYR A 361 24.56 14.39 -17.38
N VAL A 362 23.75 13.35 -17.30
CA VAL A 362 24.09 12.04 -16.74
C VAL A 362 23.94 10.96 -17.81
N ASP A 363 24.82 9.96 -17.77
CA ASP A 363 24.62 8.73 -18.56
C ASP A 363 23.50 7.93 -17.89
N CYS A 364 22.45 7.62 -18.64
CA CYS A 364 21.24 7.00 -18.12
C CYS A 364 20.81 5.83 -19.00
N TYR A 365 20.40 4.74 -18.34
CA TYR A 365 19.95 3.49 -18.95
C TYR A 365 18.43 3.31 -18.84
N ALA A 366 17.66 4.37 -18.57
CA ALA A 366 16.21 4.27 -18.37
C ALA A 366 15.49 3.56 -19.53
N ASP A 367 15.89 3.82 -20.78
CA ASP A 367 15.30 3.15 -21.94
C ASP A 367 15.65 1.63 -21.97
N ASP A 368 16.88 1.27 -21.58
CA ASP A 368 17.29 -0.14 -21.46
C ASP A 368 16.64 -0.83 -20.26
N TRP A 369 16.25 -0.06 -19.24
CA TRP A 369 15.56 -0.57 -18.06
C TRP A 369 14.22 -1.24 -18.41
N LEU A 370 13.53 -0.71 -19.43
CA LEU A 370 12.31 -1.30 -19.99
C LEU A 370 12.56 -2.70 -20.60
N SER A 371 13.81 -3.08 -20.88
CA SER A 371 14.19 -4.40 -21.37
C SER A 371 14.44 -5.44 -20.27
N TYR A 372 14.26 -5.09 -18.99
CA TYR A 372 14.47 -5.99 -17.85
C TYR A 372 13.92 -7.41 -18.14
N PRO A 373 14.70 -8.47 -17.90
CA PRO A 373 16.04 -8.49 -17.28
C PRO A 373 17.21 -8.43 -18.28
N GLN A 374 16.96 -8.21 -19.58
CA GLN A 374 17.91 -8.52 -20.68
C GLN A 374 18.89 -7.37 -21.01
N PHE A 375 19.14 -6.45 -20.08
CA PHE A 375 19.91 -5.20 -20.24
C PHE A 375 21.05 -5.30 -21.26
N SER A 376 20.79 -4.81 -22.46
CA SER A 376 21.72 -4.92 -23.61
C SER A 376 21.88 -3.60 -24.35
N GLY A 377 21.22 -2.55 -23.84
CA GLY A 377 21.26 -1.21 -24.37
C GLY A 377 22.50 -0.43 -23.94
N THR A 378 22.76 0.65 -24.67
CA THR A 378 23.78 1.63 -24.31
C THR A 378 23.12 2.81 -23.59
N PRO A 379 23.80 3.43 -22.61
CA PRO A 379 23.24 4.60 -21.96
C PRO A 379 23.16 5.77 -22.94
N ARG A 380 22.18 6.65 -22.72
CA ARG A 380 22.12 7.96 -23.37
C ARG A 380 22.34 9.08 -22.36
N LYS A 381 22.83 10.22 -22.84
CA LYS A 381 22.97 11.42 -22.00
C LYS A 381 21.61 12.09 -21.83
N ILE A 382 21.20 12.29 -20.59
CA ILE A 382 19.94 12.96 -20.23
C ILE A 382 20.17 14.01 -19.15
N ASN A 383 19.25 14.95 -18.98
CA ASN A 383 19.22 15.92 -17.88
C ASN A 383 17.77 16.26 -17.46
N GLY A 384 17.61 17.29 -16.61
CA GLY A 384 16.35 17.89 -16.13
C GLY A 384 15.19 17.93 -17.10
N TYR A 385 15.51 18.28 -18.34
CA TYR A 385 14.54 18.49 -19.39
C TYR A 385 14.00 17.16 -19.94
N ASP A 386 14.81 16.11 -19.98
CA ASP A 386 14.44 14.81 -20.52
C ASP A 386 13.41 14.06 -19.67
N PHE A 387 13.44 14.27 -18.34
CA PHE A 387 12.48 13.64 -17.43
C PHE A 387 11.28 14.52 -17.06
N ALA A 388 11.00 15.53 -17.90
CA ALA A 388 9.81 16.38 -17.81
C ALA A 388 9.60 17.02 -16.43
N ALA A 389 10.68 17.34 -15.71
CA ALA A 389 10.57 18.00 -14.40
C ALA A 389 9.90 19.38 -14.51
N PHE A 390 10.01 20.05 -15.67
CA PHE A 390 9.55 21.42 -15.86
C PHE A 390 9.08 21.74 -17.27
N ASN A 391 7.91 21.25 -17.69
CA ASN A 391 7.31 21.62 -18.98
C ASN A 391 7.09 23.14 -19.18
N ASN A 392 7.19 23.94 -18.11
CA ASN A 392 6.99 25.40 -18.13
C ASN A 392 8.24 26.22 -17.75
N TYR A 393 9.40 25.60 -17.56
CA TYR A 393 10.64 26.33 -17.25
C TYR A 393 11.30 26.83 -18.54
N GLN A 394 11.70 28.11 -18.55
CA GLN A 394 12.53 28.69 -19.59
C GLN A 394 13.97 28.86 -19.07
N GLU A 395 14.95 28.45 -19.86
CA GLU A 395 16.36 28.57 -19.51
C GLU A 395 16.72 30.02 -19.18
N ASN A 396 17.30 30.26 -18.00
CA ASN A 396 17.65 31.56 -17.43
C ASN A 396 16.49 32.43 -16.90
N ASP A 397 15.29 31.87 -16.70
CA ASP A 397 14.23 32.58 -15.99
C ASP A 397 14.47 32.57 -14.48
N SER A 398 15.04 33.66 -13.95
CA SER A 398 15.27 33.85 -12.51
C SER A 398 13.99 34.14 -11.71
N THR A 399 12.85 34.33 -12.37
CA THR A 399 11.55 34.62 -11.74
C THR A 399 10.65 33.38 -11.63
N HIS A 400 11.03 32.29 -12.27
CA HIS A 400 10.31 31.03 -12.21
C HIS A 400 10.34 30.46 -10.78
N SER A 401 9.16 30.31 -10.17
CA SER A 401 9.02 29.52 -8.95
C SER A 401 8.84 28.05 -9.34
N PHE A 402 9.62 27.15 -8.73
CA PHE A 402 9.48 25.71 -8.93
C PHE A 402 8.03 25.26 -8.65
N GLY A 403 7.31 24.93 -9.71
CA GLY A 403 5.93 24.44 -9.65
C GLY A 403 5.79 23.23 -10.56
N PHE A 404 5.15 22.18 -10.08
CA PHE A 404 4.97 20.98 -10.87
C PHE A 404 3.94 21.22 -11.99
N GLY A 405 4.36 20.97 -13.23
CA GLY A 405 3.46 20.90 -14.38
C GLY A 405 2.69 19.57 -14.43
N THR A 406 1.75 19.45 -15.36
CA THR A 406 1.01 18.19 -15.60
C THR A 406 1.87 17.05 -16.15
N ALA A 407 3.12 17.31 -16.55
CA ALA A 407 4.16 16.30 -16.68
C ALA A 407 5.19 16.55 -15.58
N SER A 408 5.54 15.49 -14.85
CA SER A 408 6.46 15.54 -13.73
C SER A 408 7.47 14.41 -13.83
N PHE A 409 8.58 14.52 -13.09
CA PHE A 409 9.55 13.45 -12.94
C PHE A 409 8.89 12.10 -12.62
N HIS A 410 7.90 12.09 -11.72
CA HIS A 410 7.16 10.87 -11.38
C HIS A 410 6.48 10.22 -12.60
N GLN A 411 5.88 11.01 -13.50
CA GLN A 411 5.30 10.45 -14.73
C GLN A 411 6.38 9.89 -15.66
N TRP A 412 7.51 10.57 -15.78
CA TRP A 412 8.64 10.00 -16.51
C TRP A 412 9.08 8.68 -15.85
N TRP A 413 9.25 8.65 -14.54
CA TRP A 413 9.68 7.46 -13.79
C TRP A 413 8.70 6.29 -13.92
N PHE A 414 7.39 6.55 -13.76
CA PHE A 414 6.34 5.55 -13.99
C PHE A 414 6.40 4.97 -15.41
N ASN A 415 6.62 5.79 -16.43
CA ASN A 415 6.78 5.32 -17.82
C ASN A 415 8.02 4.43 -18.05
N HIS A 416 8.95 4.39 -17.09
CA HIS A 416 10.14 3.55 -17.16
C HIS A 416 10.08 2.37 -16.19
N ILE A 417 8.95 2.10 -15.53
CA ILE A 417 8.79 0.88 -14.73
C ILE A 417 8.71 -0.35 -15.67
N PRO A 418 9.56 -1.37 -15.48
CA PRO A 418 9.56 -2.57 -16.32
C PRO A 418 8.22 -3.27 -16.40
N ASN A 419 7.86 -3.74 -17.60
CA ASN A 419 6.59 -4.42 -17.85
C ASN A 419 6.71 -5.71 -18.68
N ASN A 420 7.91 -6.26 -18.83
CA ASN A 420 8.13 -7.49 -19.59
C ASN A 420 7.51 -8.71 -18.90
N PRO A 421 6.99 -9.69 -19.64
CA PRO A 421 6.46 -10.92 -19.05
C PRO A 421 7.59 -11.81 -18.49
N GLY A 422 7.22 -12.71 -17.59
CA GLY A 422 8.09 -13.75 -17.06
C GLY A 422 8.60 -13.49 -15.64
N VAL A 423 9.47 -14.40 -15.20
CA VAL A 423 10.07 -14.40 -13.86
C VAL A 423 11.58 -14.60 -14.02
N SER A 424 12.37 -13.79 -13.32
CA SER A 424 13.83 -13.89 -13.25
C SER A 424 14.25 -13.79 -11.79
N ASP A 425 15.13 -14.69 -11.35
CA ASP A 425 15.60 -14.76 -9.96
C ASP A 425 14.47 -14.79 -8.92
N GLY A 426 13.36 -15.45 -9.25
CA GLY A 426 12.19 -15.51 -8.37
C GLY A 426 11.46 -14.17 -8.24
N LYS A 427 11.60 -13.23 -9.19
CA LYS A 427 10.83 -11.98 -9.21
C LYS A 427 10.19 -11.77 -10.58
N LEU A 428 9.01 -11.14 -10.60
CA LEU A 428 8.32 -10.79 -11.83
C LEU A 428 9.18 -9.81 -12.64
N ASN A 429 9.28 -10.07 -13.94
CA ASN A 429 9.90 -9.14 -14.86
C ASN A 429 9.02 -7.89 -15.07
N ASN A 430 7.72 -8.02 -14.89
CA ASN A 430 6.77 -6.92 -14.87
C ASN A 430 6.62 -6.44 -13.44
N TRP A 431 6.98 -5.19 -13.19
CA TRP A 431 7.03 -4.63 -11.84
C TRP A 431 5.74 -3.92 -11.44
N TRP A 432 4.83 -3.66 -12.37
CA TRP A 432 3.55 -3.00 -12.10
C TRP A 432 2.66 -3.72 -11.08
N PRO A 433 2.63 -5.06 -10.98
CA PRO A 433 1.94 -5.73 -9.88
C PRO A 433 2.50 -5.34 -8.49
N TYR A 434 3.81 -5.13 -8.36
CA TYR A 434 4.42 -4.67 -7.10
C TYR A 434 3.99 -3.26 -6.72
N VAL A 435 3.53 -2.45 -7.67
CA VAL A 435 3.07 -1.09 -7.40
C VAL A 435 1.73 -1.08 -6.66
N TYR A 436 0.84 -2.03 -6.94
CA TYR A 436 -0.56 -1.97 -6.48
C TYR A 436 -0.99 -3.13 -5.58
N ASP A 437 -0.27 -4.26 -5.56
CA ASP A 437 -0.60 -5.40 -4.70
C ASP A 437 0.31 -5.47 -3.47
N CYS A 438 0.11 -4.52 -2.56
CA CYS A 438 0.85 -4.47 -1.30
C CYS A 438 0.54 -5.61 -0.33
N ASN A 439 -0.42 -6.49 -0.65
CA ASN A 439 -0.77 -7.63 0.20
C ASN A 439 -0.12 -8.92 -0.27
N ARG A 440 -0.08 -9.19 -1.58
CA ARG A 440 0.42 -10.46 -2.13
C ARG A 440 1.93 -10.57 -2.16
N PHE A 441 2.64 -9.49 -2.44
CA PHE A 441 4.10 -9.52 -2.60
C PHE A 441 4.78 -9.08 -1.31
N ASP A 442 5.41 -9.99 -0.57
CA ASP A 442 6.31 -9.71 0.56
C ASP A 442 7.73 -10.21 0.26
N GLY A 443 8.68 -9.99 1.17
CA GLY A 443 10.07 -10.40 0.98
C GLY A 443 10.28 -11.91 0.85
N ASN A 444 9.27 -12.71 1.19
CA ASN A 444 9.26 -14.17 1.00
C ASN A 444 8.45 -14.59 -0.23
N ALA A 445 7.69 -13.68 -0.85
CA ALA A 445 6.82 -13.97 -1.97
C ALA A 445 7.59 -13.92 -3.29
N ILE A 446 7.39 -15.01 -4.04
CA ILE A 446 8.01 -15.38 -5.33
C ILE A 446 9.44 -15.88 -5.18
#